data_AF-A0A538BJH0-F1
#
_entry.id   AF-A0A538BJH0-F1
#
_cell.length_a   1.000
_cell.length_b   1.000
_cell.length_c   1.000
_cell.angle_alpha   90.00
_cell.angle_beta   90.00
_cell.angle_gamma   90.00
#
_symmetry.space_group_name_H-M   'P 1'
#
loop_
_entity.id
_entity.type
_entity.pdbx_description
1 polymer ?
#
loop_
_entity_poly.entity_id
_entity_poly.type
_entity_poly.pdbx_seq_one_letter_code
_entity_poly.pdbx_strand_id
1 'polypeptide(L)'
;MVRGGSRLDERNLRERTAIGSPRDAHGRRPDPCRDDDPGARTVKIEAGVATHVGQVRSGNEDAYLIEPPLYAVADGMGGHRGGEVASQLALTTIAESFRKGAEPFAEQVQAANRAVFERSGADRAVAGMGTTLTAAVIRGDLAHLVHVGDSRAYLLRAGSLRQLTDDHTLVNRMVKAGEITAAEAEVHPHRNVLVRALGTEPDVPLDEQDVGLLDGDRLLLCSDGLTGMITEEQIQAILGATEGAPQEAADRLVTAANHAGGVDNITVVVLDVLPDDGADEGAAVVAPPRAATTHAEQEADGPARTREARRRWWRVAIILGIVVVALGAAFTGARVLIDTRWYVGVANGHVAIYQGIPADVFGYHLSHVVEEETDIPAAAAEALPLYSSLASGINVDSRADADARVEQIRRDVRKAARGGTGGHA
;
A
#
# COMPACT_ATOMS: atom_id res chain seq x y z
N MET A 1 -71.91 64.39 -3.20
CA MET A 1 -71.36 65.40 -4.11
C MET A 1 -70.85 64.70 -5.37
N VAL A 2 -71.13 65.28 -6.56
CA VAL A 2 -70.34 65.21 -7.84
C VAL A 2 -69.91 63.81 -8.36
N ARG A 3 -70.60 63.26 -9.39
CA ARG A 3 -70.20 63.11 -10.83
C ARG A 3 -68.87 62.35 -11.09
N GLY A 4 -68.70 61.48 -12.09
CA GLY A 4 -69.55 61.07 -13.24
C GLY A 4 -68.76 61.09 -14.58
N GLY A 5 -68.98 60.11 -15.48
CA GLY A 5 -68.34 60.00 -16.82
C GLY A 5 -67.24 58.91 -16.89
N SER A 6 -67.36 57.87 -17.73
CA SER A 6 -67.07 57.79 -19.20
C SER A 6 -65.57 57.81 -19.53
N ARG A 7 -64.96 56.69 -19.95
CA ARG A 7 -64.87 56.16 -21.34
C ARG A 7 -64.18 57.11 -22.33
N LEU A 8 -63.44 56.50 -23.28
CA LEU A 8 -62.54 57.09 -24.30
C LEU A 8 -61.12 57.39 -23.75
N ASP A 9 -60.03 57.25 -24.51
CA ASP A 9 -59.94 57.06 -25.98
C ASP A 9 -58.92 56.00 -26.40
N GLU A 10 -59.23 55.31 -27.51
CA GLU A 10 -58.26 54.57 -28.31
C GLU A 10 -57.58 55.53 -29.31
N ARG A 11 -56.24 55.50 -29.38
CA ARG A 11 -55.35 55.74 -30.55
C ARG A 11 -54.11 56.57 -30.22
N ASN A 12 -52.99 55.88 -29.99
CA ASN A 12 -51.59 56.22 -30.29
C ASN A 12 -50.71 55.15 -29.58
N LEU A 13 -49.71 54.50 -30.19
CA LEU A 13 -49.10 54.66 -31.52
C LEU A 13 -49.02 53.31 -32.27
N ARG A 14 -48.77 53.41 -33.58
CA ARG A 14 -48.52 52.27 -34.49
C ARG A 14 -47.07 51.78 -34.41
N GLU A 15 -46.89 50.56 -34.91
CA GLU A 15 -45.65 50.06 -35.54
C GLU A 15 -44.38 50.04 -34.68
N ARG A 16 -44.06 48.86 -34.12
CA ARG A 16 -42.94 48.09 -34.69
C ARG A 16 -42.95 46.60 -34.37
N THR A 17 -42.75 45.87 -35.46
CA THR A 17 -42.44 44.45 -35.66
C THR A 17 -41.70 43.74 -34.52
N ALA A 18 -42.04 42.47 -34.31
CA ALA A 18 -41.29 41.56 -33.46
C ALA A 18 -39.82 41.48 -33.90
N ILE A 19 -38.90 41.67 -32.95
CA ILE A 19 -37.47 41.42 -33.12
C ILE A 19 -37.12 40.29 -32.15
N GLY A 20 -36.48 39.24 -32.66
CA GLY A 20 -36.13 38.05 -31.89
C GLY A 20 -35.13 38.36 -30.77
N SER A 21 -35.28 37.67 -29.64
CA SER A 21 -34.31 37.74 -28.54
C SER A 21 -33.01 37.02 -28.93
N PRO A 22 -31.82 37.49 -28.49
CA PRO A 22 -30.55 37.01 -29.03
C PRO A 22 -30.26 35.57 -28.62
N ARG A 23 -29.94 34.74 -29.61
CA ARG A 23 -29.05 33.58 -29.40
C ARG A 23 -27.59 34.06 -29.45
N ASP A 24 -26.70 33.18 -29.01
CA ASP A 24 -25.24 33.24 -29.16
C ASP A 24 -24.46 34.06 -28.12
N ALA A 25 -24.09 33.38 -27.01
CA ALA A 25 -22.89 33.68 -26.21
C ALA A 25 -22.43 32.49 -25.34
N HIS A 26 -22.64 31.24 -25.78
CA HIS A 26 -21.95 30.07 -25.21
C HIS A 26 -21.20 29.38 -26.35
N GLY A 27 -19.88 29.56 -26.35
CA GLY A 27 -19.01 28.90 -27.32
C GLY A 27 -19.16 27.39 -27.16
N ARG A 28 -19.47 26.70 -28.27
CA ARG A 28 -19.37 25.24 -28.30
C ARG A 28 -17.93 24.87 -27.96
N ARG A 29 -17.74 24.10 -26.89
CA ARG A 29 -16.54 23.26 -26.79
C ARG A 29 -16.54 22.35 -28.03
N PRO A 30 -15.40 22.12 -28.70
CA PRO A 30 -15.33 21.11 -29.75
C PRO A 30 -15.73 19.75 -29.16
N ASP A 31 -16.54 18.97 -29.88
CA ASP A 31 -16.69 17.55 -29.58
C ASP A 31 -15.32 16.87 -29.78
N PRO A 32 -14.78 16.14 -28.77
CA PRO A 32 -13.50 15.43 -28.92
C PRO A 32 -13.60 14.18 -29.82
N CYS A 33 -14.81 13.73 -30.17
CA CYS A 33 -15.05 12.54 -30.99
C CYS A 33 -15.25 12.89 -32.48
N ARG A 34 -14.30 13.61 -33.08
CA ARG A 34 -14.29 13.92 -34.51
C ARG A 34 -13.06 13.32 -35.17
N ASP A 35 -13.07 12.00 -35.31
CA ASP A 35 -11.95 11.14 -35.75
C ASP A 35 -11.51 11.31 -37.22
N ASP A 36 -11.90 12.41 -37.89
CA ASP A 36 -11.56 12.71 -39.29
C ASP A 36 -11.31 14.23 -39.49
N ASP A 37 -10.32 14.81 -38.79
CA ASP A 37 -9.64 15.99 -39.31
C ASP A 37 -8.38 15.53 -40.08
N PRO A 38 -8.35 15.61 -41.42
CA PRO A 38 -7.21 15.17 -42.23
C PRO A 38 -5.94 16.02 -42.06
N GLY A 39 -5.94 17.00 -41.15
CA GLY A 39 -4.75 17.71 -40.68
C GLY A 39 -4.29 17.36 -39.26
N ALA A 40 -4.96 16.43 -38.55
CA ALA A 40 -4.55 16.00 -37.22
C ALA A 40 -3.22 15.23 -37.28
N ARG A 41 -2.22 15.70 -36.53
CA ARG A 41 -0.93 15.02 -36.40
C ARG A 41 -1.15 13.71 -35.63
N THR A 42 -0.68 12.60 -36.18
CA THR A 42 -0.59 11.33 -35.47
C THR A 42 0.81 11.16 -34.87
N VAL A 43 0.90 10.40 -33.78
CA VAL A 43 2.16 10.00 -33.16
C VAL A 43 2.14 8.49 -32.93
N LYS A 44 3.30 7.86 -33.07
CA LYS A 44 3.49 6.46 -32.69
C LYS A 44 3.94 6.42 -31.24
N ILE A 45 3.33 5.56 -30.42
CA ILE A 45 3.75 5.35 -29.03
C ILE A 45 4.52 4.05 -28.91
N GLU A 46 5.73 4.11 -28.35
CA GLU A 46 6.47 2.93 -27.89
C GLU A 46 6.48 2.89 -26.35
N ALA A 47 6.03 1.79 -25.78
CA ALA A 47 5.83 1.64 -24.34
C ALA A 47 6.88 0.70 -23.73
N GLY A 48 7.38 1.07 -22.56
CA GLY A 48 8.19 0.24 -21.66
C GLY A 48 7.56 0.16 -20.28
N VAL A 49 7.68 -0.98 -19.61
CA VAL A 49 7.04 -1.21 -18.33
C VAL A 49 7.88 -2.06 -17.40
N ALA A 50 7.90 -1.69 -16.13
CA ALA A 50 8.49 -2.50 -15.08
C ALA A 50 7.65 -2.37 -13.81
N THR A 51 7.44 -3.50 -13.13
CA THR A 51 6.83 -3.56 -11.80
C THR A 51 7.67 -4.46 -10.90
N HIS A 52 7.79 -4.11 -9.62
CA HIS A 52 8.50 -4.89 -8.62
C HIS A 52 7.84 -4.78 -7.26
N VAL A 53 7.84 -5.87 -6.50
CA VAL A 53 7.27 -5.95 -5.14
C VAL A 53 8.00 -5.06 -4.11
N GLY A 54 9.13 -4.47 -4.47
CA GLY A 54 10.06 -3.82 -3.55
C GLY A 54 11.01 -4.82 -2.86
N GLN A 55 11.65 -4.37 -1.79
CA GLN A 55 12.49 -5.17 -0.90
C GLN A 55 11.79 -5.52 0.43
N VAL A 56 10.72 -4.79 0.79
CA VAL A 56 10.07 -4.87 2.11
C VAL A 56 8.68 -5.50 2.08
N ARG A 57 7.86 -5.25 1.04
CA ARG A 57 6.51 -5.84 0.94
C ARG A 57 6.59 -7.34 0.60
N SER A 58 5.53 -8.09 0.92
CA SER A 58 5.46 -9.54 0.66
C SER A 58 4.59 -9.94 -0.54
N GLY A 59 3.82 -8.99 -1.06
CA GLY A 59 3.00 -9.10 -2.26
C GLY A 59 2.96 -7.76 -3.00
N ASN A 60 2.55 -7.80 -4.28
CA ASN A 60 2.45 -6.62 -5.13
C ASN A 60 0.97 -6.21 -5.23
N GLU A 61 0.62 -5.08 -4.63
CA GLU A 61 -0.72 -4.48 -4.68
C GLU A 61 -0.86 -3.53 -5.89
N ASP A 62 0.23 -3.14 -6.54
CA ASP A 62 0.23 -2.40 -7.81
C ASP A 62 -0.30 -3.22 -8.98
N ALA A 63 -0.95 -2.54 -9.93
CA ALA A 63 -1.27 -3.03 -11.26
C ALA A 63 -0.99 -1.97 -12.33
N TYR A 64 -0.83 -2.40 -13.58
CA TYR A 64 -0.70 -1.52 -14.75
C TYR A 64 -1.51 -2.04 -15.93
N LEU A 65 -1.79 -1.16 -16.89
CA LEU A 65 -2.48 -1.45 -18.13
C LEU A 65 -1.71 -0.84 -19.31
N ILE A 66 -1.49 -1.63 -20.36
CA ILE A 66 -0.95 -1.20 -21.64
C ILE A 66 -1.80 -1.85 -22.72
N GLU A 67 -2.79 -1.11 -23.21
CA GLU A 67 -3.72 -1.52 -24.26
C GLU A 67 -3.94 -0.32 -25.20
N PRO A 68 -2.99 -0.04 -26.12
CA PRO A 68 -3.01 1.18 -26.93
C PRO A 68 -4.37 1.40 -27.62
N PRO A 69 -4.96 2.61 -27.55
CA PRO A 69 -4.39 3.88 -27.07
C PRO A 69 -4.42 4.14 -25.54
N LEU A 70 -4.84 3.19 -24.71
CA LEU A 70 -5.00 3.34 -23.26
C LEU A 70 -3.79 2.79 -22.47
N TYR A 71 -3.32 3.59 -21.51
CA TYR A 71 -2.22 3.26 -20.59
C TYR A 71 -2.61 3.67 -19.16
N ALA A 72 -2.29 2.87 -18.15
CA ALA A 72 -2.56 3.23 -16.75
C ALA A 72 -1.64 2.55 -15.73
N VAL A 73 -1.55 3.16 -14.55
CA VAL A 73 -1.01 2.58 -13.31
C VAL A 73 -2.05 2.77 -12.20
N ALA A 74 -2.18 1.76 -11.32
CA ALA A 74 -3.07 1.77 -10.17
C ALA A 74 -2.35 1.11 -8.98
N ASP A 75 -2.26 1.82 -7.86
CA ASP A 75 -1.66 1.37 -6.60
C ASP A 75 -2.77 0.90 -5.65
N GLY A 76 -2.65 -0.31 -5.12
CA GLY A 76 -3.70 -0.99 -4.36
C GLY A 76 -3.57 -0.81 -2.85
N MET A 77 -4.63 -0.38 -2.18
CA MET A 77 -4.70 -0.28 -0.73
C MET A 77 -5.86 -1.08 -0.11
N GLY A 78 -5.76 -1.35 1.20
CA GLY A 78 -6.65 -2.27 1.93
C GLY A 78 -5.92 -3.46 2.56
N GLY A 79 -4.60 -3.55 2.31
CA GLY A 79 -3.70 -4.56 2.86
C GLY A 79 -3.70 -5.85 2.06
N HIS A 80 -2.51 -6.25 1.58
CA HIS A 80 -2.17 -7.40 0.73
C HIS A 80 -3.26 -7.97 -0.21
N ARG A 81 -4.33 -8.59 0.32
CA ARG A 81 -5.43 -9.13 -0.51
C ARG A 81 -6.46 -8.08 -0.93
N GLY A 82 -6.61 -7.00 -0.18
CA GLY A 82 -7.49 -5.89 -0.52
C GLY A 82 -6.94 -5.06 -1.68
N GLY A 83 -5.69 -4.61 -1.56
CA GLY A 83 -5.06 -3.74 -2.56
C GLY A 83 -4.91 -4.41 -3.92
N GLU A 84 -4.34 -5.62 -3.95
CA GLU A 84 -4.21 -6.42 -5.18
C GLU A 84 -5.54 -6.60 -5.92
N VAL A 85 -6.63 -6.87 -5.19
CA VAL A 85 -7.96 -7.05 -5.79
C VAL A 85 -8.53 -5.71 -6.28
N ALA A 86 -8.30 -4.61 -5.57
CA ALA A 86 -8.80 -3.29 -5.96
C ALA A 86 -8.14 -2.78 -7.25
N SER A 87 -6.81 -2.79 -7.33
CA SER A 87 -6.06 -2.29 -8.49
C SER A 87 -6.34 -3.13 -9.74
N GLN A 88 -6.33 -4.46 -9.63
CA GLN A 88 -6.68 -5.36 -10.74
C GLN A 88 -8.14 -5.20 -11.20
N LEU A 89 -9.09 -5.06 -10.28
CA LEU A 89 -10.51 -4.89 -10.62
C LEU A 89 -10.77 -3.54 -11.30
N ALA A 90 -10.13 -2.46 -10.83
CA ALA A 90 -10.24 -1.15 -11.44
C ALA A 90 -9.76 -1.17 -12.89
N LEU A 91 -8.51 -1.59 -13.13
CA LEU A 91 -7.93 -1.62 -14.47
C LEU A 91 -8.65 -2.59 -15.42
N THR A 92 -9.09 -3.75 -14.93
CA THR A 92 -9.88 -4.70 -15.73
C THR A 92 -11.22 -4.10 -16.15
N THR A 93 -11.91 -3.41 -15.24
CA THR A 93 -13.20 -2.76 -15.52
C THR A 93 -13.04 -1.62 -16.53
N ILE A 94 -11.96 -0.83 -16.43
CA ILE A 94 -11.64 0.23 -17.40
C ILE A 94 -11.35 -0.41 -18.77
N ALA A 95 -10.44 -1.38 -18.87
CA ALA A 95 -10.08 -2.04 -20.13
C ALA A 95 -11.28 -2.70 -20.83
N GLU A 96 -12.20 -3.30 -20.07
CA GLU A 96 -13.45 -3.84 -20.61
C GLU A 96 -14.42 -2.76 -21.09
N SER A 97 -14.53 -1.64 -20.38
CA SER A 97 -15.40 -0.52 -20.78
C SER A 97 -14.86 0.20 -22.02
N PHE A 98 -13.53 0.37 -22.08
CA PHE A 98 -12.81 1.00 -23.18
C PHE A 98 -12.99 0.21 -24.48
N ARG A 99 -12.78 -1.11 -24.45
CA ARG A 99 -13.02 -2.00 -25.60
C ARG A 99 -14.49 -2.04 -26.08
N LYS A 100 -15.45 -1.68 -25.22
CA LYS A 100 -16.88 -1.56 -25.60
C LYS A 100 -17.20 -0.22 -26.26
N GLY A 101 -16.24 0.70 -26.36
CA GLY A 101 -16.42 2.03 -26.97
C GLY A 101 -17.32 2.96 -26.13
N ALA A 102 -17.34 2.78 -24.81
CA ALA A 102 -18.05 3.70 -23.92
C ALA A 102 -17.35 5.07 -23.91
N GLU A 103 -18.11 6.16 -23.98
CA GLU A 103 -17.59 7.53 -23.87
C GLU A 103 -18.52 8.36 -22.98
N PRO A 104 -18.02 9.31 -22.18
CA PRO A 104 -16.61 9.71 -22.05
C PRO A 104 -15.77 8.73 -21.22
N PHE A 105 -14.45 8.75 -21.40
CA PHE A 105 -13.51 7.95 -20.60
C PHE A 105 -13.69 8.13 -19.07
N ALA A 106 -14.02 9.34 -18.61
CA ALA A 106 -14.38 9.62 -17.21
C ALA A 106 -15.52 8.74 -16.68
N GLU A 107 -16.56 8.43 -17.47
CA GLU A 107 -17.63 7.52 -17.04
C GLU A 107 -17.17 6.07 -16.90
N GLN A 108 -16.17 5.65 -17.68
CA GLN A 108 -15.54 4.34 -17.54
C GLN A 108 -14.79 4.22 -16.20
N VAL A 109 -14.06 5.28 -15.82
CA VAL A 109 -13.37 5.36 -14.52
C VAL A 109 -14.38 5.39 -13.36
N GLN A 110 -15.51 6.10 -13.50
CA GLN A 110 -16.60 6.04 -12.51
C GLN A 110 -17.25 4.64 -12.43
N ALA A 111 -17.35 3.91 -13.54
CA ALA A 111 -17.82 2.52 -13.51
C ALA A 111 -16.85 1.59 -12.77
N ALA A 112 -15.54 1.80 -12.94
CA ALA A 112 -14.51 1.11 -12.17
C ALA A 112 -14.55 1.48 -10.68
N ASN A 113 -14.75 2.76 -10.34
CA ASN A 113 -14.96 3.19 -8.95
C ASN A 113 -16.10 2.42 -8.28
N ARG A 114 -17.28 2.39 -8.93
CA ARG A 114 -18.45 1.65 -8.43
C ARG A 114 -18.18 0.15 -8.29
N ALA A 115 -17.50 -0.47 -9.26
CA ALA A 115 -17.16 -1.89 -9.19
C ALA A 115 -16.26 -2.23 -7.98
N VAL A 116 -15.24 -1.41 -7.69
CA VAL A 116 -14.38 -1.59 -6.50
C VAL A 116 -15.17 -1.32 -5.22
N PHE A 117 -15.99 -0.26 -5.17
CA PHE A 117 -16.82 0.09 -4.01
C PHE A 117 -17.84 -1.01 -3.67
N GLU A 118 -18.58 -1.51 -4.66
CA GLU A 118 -19.54 -2.61 -4.50
C GLU A 118 -18.86 -3.89 -4.01
N ARG A 119 -17.69 -4.23 -4.59
CA ARG A 119 -16.91 -5.42 -4.19
C ARG A 119 -16.37 -5.29 -2.76
N SER A 120 -15.92 -4.09 -2.38
CA SER A 120 -15.44 -3.73 -1.03
C SER A 120 -16.57 -3.85 0.02
N GLY A 121 -17.79 -3.43 -0.33
CA GLY A 121 -18.97 -3.59 0.53
C GLY A 121 -19.52 -5.02 0.62
N ALA A 122 -19.38 -5.82 -0.44
CA ALA A 122 -19.97 -7.16 -0.52
C ALA A 122 -19.13 -8.27 0.13
N ASP A 123 -17.80 -8.13 0.20
CA ASP A 123 -16.90 -9.20 0.64
C ASP A 123 -15.99 -8.76 1.79
N ARG A 124 -16.20 -9.38 2.96
CA ARG A 124 -15.43 -9.10 4.18
C ARG A 124 -13.92 -9.36 4.06
N ALA A 125 -13.48 -10.17 3.09
CA ALA A 125 -12.06 -10.43 2.88
C ALA A 125 -11.31 -9.26 2.21
N VAL A 126 -12.03 -8.31 1.61
CA VAL A 126 -11.49 -7.11 0.94
C VAL A 126 -12.21 -5.84 1.39
N ALA A 127 -12.80 -5.86 2.59
CA ALA A 127 -13.57 -4.74 3.11
C ALA A 127 -12.68 -3.51 3.35
N GLY A 128 -13.07 -2.37 2.78
CA GLY A 128 -12.28 -1.14 2.84
C GLY A 128 -11.12 -1.10 1.84
N MET A 129 -11.07 -2.03 0.86
CA MET A 129 -10.13 -1.92 -0.25
C MET A 129 -10.43 -0.68 -1.11
N GLY A 130 -9.37 -0.14 -1.71
CA GLY A 130 -9.43 0.95 -2.68
C GLY A 130 -8.14 1.00 -3.49
N THR A 131 -8.06 1.87 -4.48
CA THR A 131 -6.87 1.96 -5.32
C THR A 131 -6.71 3.37 -5.91
N THR A 132 -5.48 3.78 -6.19
CA THR A 132 -5.23 4.96 -7.02
C THR A 132 -5.54 4.64 -8.49
N LEU A 133 -5.59 5.68 -9.32
CA LEU A 133 -5.52 5.56 -10.76
C LEU A 133 -4.75 6.74 -11.33
N THR A 134 -3.82 6.47 -12.23
CA THR A 134 -3.28 7.46 -13.16
C THR A 134 -3.30 6.83 -14.55
N ALA A 135 -4.17 7.34 -15.42
CA ALA A 135 -4.42 6.81 -16.75
C ALA A 135 -4.23 7.89 -17.82
N ALA A 136 -3.78 7.47 -19.01
CA ALA A 136 -3.65 8.30 -20.20
C ALA A 136 -4.27 7.58 -21.41
N VAL A 137 -5.13 8.27 -22.16
CA VAL A 137 -5.63 7.85 -23.46
C VAL A 137 -4.99 8.74 -24.52
N ILE A 138 -4.23 8.15 -25.45
CA ILE A 138 -3.47 8.90 -26.47
C ILE A 138 -4.12 8.74 -27.85
N ARG A 139 -4.72 9.80 -28.39
CA ARG A 139 -5.34 9.84 -29.73
C ARG A 139 -4.75 11.00 -30.52
N GLY A 140 -4.27 10.75 -31.75
CA GLY A 140 -3.49 11.74 -32.49
C GLY A 140 -2.27 12.17 -31.67
N ASP A 141 -2.01 13.48 -31.61
CA ASP A 141 -1.00 14.09 -30.75
C ASP A 141 -1.54 14.54 -29.38
N LEU A 142 -2.68 14.02 -28.92
CA LEU A 142 -3.30 14.40 -27.64
C LEU A 142 -3.30 13.25 -26.63
N ALA A 143 -2.72 13.48 -25.45
CA ALA A 143 -2.89 12.62 -24.28
C ALA A 143 -3.99 13.21 -23.36
N HIS A 144 -5.11 12.51 -23.23
CA HIS A 144 -6.13 12.79 -22.23
C HIS A 144 -5.82 12.00 -20.94
N LEU A 145 -5.45 12.72 -19.88
CA LEU A 145 -5.09 12.17 -18.57
C LEU A 145 -6.27 12.21 -17.61
N VAL A 146 -6.45 11.12 -16.86
CA VAL A 146 -7.41 11.02 -15.75
C VAL A 146 -6.69 10.48 -14.52
N HIS A 147 -6.83 11.17 -13.39
CA HIS A 147 -6.06 10.91 -12.18
C HIS A 147 -6.92 10.95 -10.89
N VAL A 148 -6.68 9.95 -10.03
CA VAL A 148 -7.14 9.90 -8.63
C VAL A 148 -6.10 9.19 -7.76
N GLY A 149 -5.37 9.91 -6.89
CA GLY A 149 -4.54 9.30 -5.85
C GLY A 149 -3.24 10.05 -5.68
N ASP A 150 -2.15 9.37 -5.34
CA ASP A 150 -0.80 9.94 -5.20
C ASP A 150 0.25 9.29 -6.11
N SER A 151 -0.16 8.27 -6.88
CA SER A 151 0.52 7.88 -8.13
C SER A 151 0.59 9.07 -9.10
N ARG A 152 1.64 9.19 -9.91
CA ARG A 152 1.93 10.41 -10.67
C ARG A 152 2.10 10.20 -12.17
N ALA A 153 1.77 11.24 -12.93
CA ALA A 153 2.18 11.37 -14.32
C ALA A 153 3.21 12.51 -14.49
N TYR A 154 4.23 12.27 -15.30
CA TYR A 154 5.28 13.24 -15.66
C TYR A 154 5.45 13.32 -17.17
N LEU A 155 5.73 14.52 -17.67
CA LEU A 155 6.20 14.77 -19.04
C LEU A 155 7.67 15.18 -19.01
N LEU A 156 8.53 14.43 -19.69
CA LEU A 156 9.86 14.88 -20.07
C LEU A 156 9.78 15.48 -21.48
N ARG A 157 10.09 16.77 -21.62
CA ARG A 157 10.16 17.49 -22.90
C ARG A 157 11.44 18.31 -22.97
N ALA A 158 12.22 18.13 -24.03
CA ALA A 158 13.48 18.86 -24.26
C ALA A 158 14.44 18.85 -23.04
N GLY A 159 14.52 17.71 -22.34
CA GLY A 159 15.36 17.52 -21.15
C GLY A 159 14.80 18.07 -19.83
N SER A 160 13.63 18.73 -19.82
CA SER A 160 12.94 19.17 -18.61
C SER A 160 11.82 18.20 -18.23
N LEU A 161 11.88 17.64 -17.03
CA LEU A 161 10.79 16.88 -16.43
C LEU A 161 9.77 17.86 -15.82
N ARG A 162 8.48 17.52 -15.90
CA ARG A 162 7.39 18.28 -15.27
C ARG A 162 6.28 17.33 -14.82
N GLN A 163 5.93 17.39 -13.54
CA GLN A 163 4.74 16.69 -13.02
C GLN A 163 3.47 17.24 -13.69
N LEU A 164 2.53 16.36 -14.02
CA LEU A 164 1.24 16.68 -14.64
C LEU A 164 0.08 16.55 -13.64
N THR A 165 0.17 15.56 -12.75
CA THR A 165 -0.85 15.26 -11.72
C THR A 165 -0.62 16.04 -10.44
N ASP A 166 -1.64 16.09 -9.58
CA ASP A 166 -1.61 16.77 -8.30
C ASP A 166 -2.00 15.77 -7.18
N ASP A 167 -1.05 15.36 -6.35
CA ASP A 167 -1.26 14.28 -5.37
C ASP A 167 -2.49 14.52 -4.47
N HIS A 168 -3.42 13.59 -4.45
CA HIS A 168 -4.57 13.56 -3.56
C HIS A 168 -4.22 13.04 -2.16
N THR A 169 -3.15 13.56 -1.55
CA THR A 169 -2.78 13.31 -0.16
C THR A 169 -3.24 14.42 0.78
N LEU A 170 -3.36 14.08 2.07
CA LEU A 170 -3.61 15.05 3.14
C LEU A 170 -2.51 16.11 3.19
N VAL A 171 -1.25 15.72 3.01
CA VAL A 171 -0.12 16.66 3.08
C VAL A 171 -0.08 17.62 1.90
N ASN A 172 -0.39 17.18 0.66
CA ASN A 172 -0.50 18.10 -0.46
C ASN A 172 -1.63 19.12 -0.25
N ARG A 173 -2.76 18.69 0.34
CA ARG A 173 -3.84 19.61 0.76
C ARG A 173 -3.35 20.65 1.78
N MET A 174 -2.58 20.23 2.79
CA MET A 174 -2.01 21.14 3.80
C MET A 174 -0.99 22.12 3.19
N VAL A 175 -0.15 21.66 2.26
CA VAL A 175 0.78 22.52 1.49
C VAL A 175 0.00 23.57 0.67
N LYS A 176 -1.04 23.15 -0.06
CA LYS A 176 -1.90 24.06 -0.85
C LYS A 176 -2.69 25.05 0.01
N ALA A 177 -3.00 24.70 1.25
CA ALA A 177 -3.59 25.60 2.24
C ALA A 177 -2.58 26.55 2.90
N GLY A 178 -1.27 26.34 2.70
CA GLY A 178 -0.21 27.09 3.36
C GLY A 178 0.00 26.73 4.83
N GLU A 179 -0.51 25.57 5.28
CA GLU A 179 -0.39 25.08 6.66
C GLU A 179 1.00 24.48 6.95
N ILE A 180 1.64 23.90 5.93
CA ILE A 180 3.00 23.35 5.97
C ILE A 180 3.74 23.66 4.66
N THR A 181 5.06 23.58 4.68
CA THR A 181 5.91 23.66 3.48
C THR A 181 6.03 22.30 2.78
N ALA A 182 6.46 22.29 1.51
CA ALA A 182 6.70 21.05 0.76
C ALA A 182 7.75 20.15 1.45
N ALA A 183 8.82 20.74 1.99
CA ALA A 183 9.86 19.99 2.72
C ALA A 183 9.34 19.37 4.04
N GLU A 184 8.35 19.99 4.69
CA GLU A 184 7.69 19.41 5.86
C GLU A 184 6.72 18.28 5.48
N ALA A 185 6.09 18.36 4.30
CA ALA A 185 5.21 17.32 3.79
C ALA A 185 5.94 15.99 3.53
N GLU A 186 7.16 16.04 2.97
CA GLU A 186 7.98 14.85 2.67
C GLU A 186 8.28 13.99 3.91
N VAL A 187 8.50 14.62 5.07
CA VAL A 187 8.83 13.94 6.33
C VAL A 187 7.62 13.76 7.26
N HIS A 188 6.43 14.15 6.81
CA HIS A 188 5.24 14.18 7.66
C HIS A 188 4.75 12.77 8.03
N PRO A 189 4.29 12.53 9.29
CA PRO A 189 3.76 11.22 9.72
C PRO A 189 2.55 10.74 8.90
N HIS A 190 1.79 11.67 8.30
CA HIS A 190 0.58 11.38 7.52
C HIS A 190 0.77 11.62 6.01
N ARG A 191 2.00 11.55 5.48
CA ARG A 191 2.26 11.81 4.05
C ARG A 191 1.52 10.84 3.11
N ASN A 192 1.48 9.55 3.46
CA ASN A 192 0.75 8.49 2.74
C ASN A 192 -0.78 8.46 3.03
N VAL A 193 -1.37 9.51 3.64
CA VAL A 193 -2.82 9.54 3.89
C VAL A 193 -3.53 10.12 2.68
N LEU A 194 -4.11 9.24 1.86
CA LEU A 194 -4.96 9.63 0.73
C LEU A 194 -6.25 10.35 1.20
N VAL A 195 -6.65 11.35 0.42
CA VAL A 195 -7.93 12.07 0.56
C VAL A 195 -8.89 11.84 -0.62
N ARG A 196 -8.45 11.14 -1.66
CA ARG A 196 -9.29 10.58 -2.74
C ARG A 196 -8.66 9.28 -3.23
N ALA A 197 -9.47 8.25 -3.47
CA ALA A 197 -9.09 7.00 -4.11
C ALA A 197 -10.32 6.32 -4.71
N LEU A 198 -10.12 5.43 -5.68
CA LEU A 198 -11.20 4.61 -6.21
C LEU A 198 -11.64 3.56 -5.18
N GLY A 199 -12.94 3.28 -5.12
CA GLY A 199 -13.53 2.24 -4.29
C GLY A 199 -13.81 2.62 -2.83
N THR A 200 -13.40 3.80 -2.38
CA THR A 200 -13.64 4.28 -1.00
C THR A 200 -14.99 4.99 -0.83
N GLU A 201 -15.48 5.63 -1.89
CA GLU A 201 -16.76 6.35 -1.95
C GLU A 201 -17.52 5.94 -3.22
N PRO A 202 -18.87 6.01 -3.25
CA PRO A 202 -19.67 5.53 -4.38
C PRO A 202 -19.44 6.33 -5.68
N ASP A 203 -19.15 7.63 -5.54
CA ASP A 203 -18.73 8.54 -6.61
C ASP A 203 -17.50 9.29 -6.11
N VAL A 204 -16.49 9.47 -6.97
CA VAL A 204 -15.21 10.12 -6.59
C VAL A 204 -14.85 11.22 -7.59
N PRO A 205 -14.45 12.43 -7.16
CA PRO A 205 -14.00 13.47 -8.08
C PRO A 205 -12.74 13.02 -8.83
N LEU A 206 -12.78 13.10 -10.16
CA LEU A 206 -11.65 12.83 -11.04
C LEU A 206 -10.99 14.15 -11.43
N ASP A 207 -9.66 14.18 -11.47
CA ASP A 207 -8.92 15.27 -12.08
C ASP A 207 -8.59 14.87 -13.53
N GLU A 208 -9.05 15.68 -14.50
CA GLU A 208 -8.93 15.43 -15.94
C GLU A 208 -8.09 16.53 -16.62
N GLN A 209 -7.15 16.15 -17.48
CA GLN A 209 -6.31 17.09 -18.21
C GLN A 209 -5.93 16.60 -19.62
N ASP A 210 -6.08 17.47 -20.62
CA ASP A 210 -5.53 17.24 -21.96
C ASP A 210 -4.10 17.80 -22.08
N VAL A 211 -3.19 17.02 -22.67
CA VAL A 211 -1.78 17.38 -22.89
C VAL A 211 -1.43 17.09 -24.35
N GLY A 212 -1.16 18.16 -25.13
CA GLY A 212 -0.63 18.05 -26.48
C GLY A 212 0.82 17.58 -26.47
N LEU A 213 1.10 16.50 -27.21
CA LEU A 213 2.36 15.80 -27.34
C LEU A 213 3.16 16.30 -28.55
N LEU A 214 4.47 16.16 -28.48
CA LEU A 214 5.43 16.44 -29.56
C LEU A 214 6.37 15.24 -29.72
N ASP A 215 6.86 15.00 -30.95
CA ASP A 215 7.89 13.99 -31.19
C ASP A 215 9.11 14.23 -30.27
N GLY A 216 9.61 13.15 -29.65
CA GLY A 216 10.67 13.19 -28.65
C GLY A 216 10.20 13.51 -27.23
N ASP A 217 8.91 13.74 -27.01
CA ASP A 217 8.34 13.71 -25.66
C ASP A 217 8.39 12.30 -25.07
N ARG A 218 8.49 12.24 -23.74
CA ARG A 218 8.35 11.01 -22.99
C ARG A 218 7.39 11.20 -21.81
N LEU A 219 6.33 10.41 -21.78
CA LEU A 219 5.40 10.37 -20.65
C LEU A 219 5.84 9.25 -19.69
N LEU A 220 5.78 9.51 -18.38
CA LEU A 220 5.97 8.52 -17.33
C LEU A 220 4.71 8.48 -16.47
N LEU A 221 4.11 7.31 -16.27
CA LEU A 221 3.12 7.04 -15.23
C LEU A 221 3.76 6.16 -14.16
N CYS A 222 3.59 6.45 -12.87
CA CYS A 222 4.22 5.68 -11.78
C CYS A 222 3.43 5.64 -10.47
N SER A 223 3.61 4.57 -9.68
CA SER A 223 3.14 4.48 -8.28
C SER A 223 4.04 5.28 -7.32
N ASP A 224 3.59 5.49 -6.08
CA ASP A 224 4.30 6.32 -5.09
C ASP A 224 5.66 5.71 -4.70
N GLY A 225 5.82 4.39 -4.77
CA GLY A 225 7.07 3.69 -4.46
C GLY A 225 8.23 4.05 -5.37
N LEU A 226 7.99 4.66 -6.54
CA LEU A 226 9.06 5.29 -7.32
C LEU A 226 9.51 6.61 -6.66
N THR A 227 8.58 7.55 -6.50
CA THR A 227 8.86 8.95 -6.12
C THR A 227 9.13 9.12 -4.62
N GLY A 228 8.67 8.19 -3.79
CA GLY A 228 9.08 8.06 -2.39
C GLY A 228 10.48 7.49 -2.19
N MET A 229 11.11 6.93 -3.22
CA MET A 229 12.44 6.30 -3.17
C MET A 229 13.53 7.07 -3.93
N ILE A 230 13.20 7.74 -5.04
CA ILE A 230 14.15 8.55 -5.83
C ILE A 230 13.58 9.93 -6.19
N THR A 231 14.45 10.94 -6.24
CA THR A 231 14.05 12.33 -6.50
C THR A 231 13.72 12.58 -7.97
N GLU A 232 13.03 13.69 -8.25
CA GLU A 232 12.67 14.08 -9.62
C GLU A 232 13.91 14.33 -10.50
N GLU A 233 15.01 14.82 -9.93
CA GLU A 233 16.29 14.97 -10.65
C GLU A 233 16.87 13.61 -11.05
N GLN A 234 16.73 12.58 -10.20
CA GLN A 234 17.16 11.22 -10.53
C GLN A 234 16.26 10.59 -11.60
N ILE A 235 14.94 10.81 -11.53
CA ILE A 235 13.98 10.38 -12.56
C ILE A 235 14.32 11.06 -13.89
N GLN A 236 14.49 12.38 -13.92
CA GLN A 236 14.87 13.15 -15.10
C GLN A 236 16.19 12.65 -15.70
N ALA A 237 17.21 12.39 -14.86
CA ALA A 237 18.50 11.89 -15.31
C ALA A 237 18.41 10.48 -15.92
N ILE A 238 17.62 9.57 -15.33
CA ILE A 238 17.42 8.21 -15.87
C ILE A 238 16.65 8.25 -17.19
N LEU A 239 15.56 9.01 -17.25
CA LEU A 239 14.75 9.17 -18.45
C LEU A 239 15.53 9.85 -19.58
N GLY A 240 16.35 10.86 -19.30
CA GLY A 240 17.21 11.52 -20.30
C GLY A 240 18.38 10.65 -20.77
N ALA A 241 18.87 9.73 -19.93
CA ALA A 241 19.98 8.83 -20.29
C ALA A 241 19.56 7.56 -21.06
N THR A 242 18.28 7.43 -21.42
CA THR A 242 17.67 6.25 -22.07
C THR A 242 16.72 6.66 -23.20
N GLU A 243 16.95 7.80 -23.84
CA GLU A 243 16.17 8.31 -24.97
C GLU A 243 16.03 7.25 -26.08
N GLY A 244 14.80 7.02 -26.58
CA GLY A 244 14.49 5.96 -27.56
C GLY A 244 14.52 4.52 -27.02
N ALA A 245 14.72 4.31 -25.72
CA ALA A 245 14.71 3.01 -25.07
C ALA A 245 13.75 2.98 -23.85
N PRO A 246 12.42 3.02 -24.05
CA PRO A 246 11.46 3.18 -22.95
C PRO A 246 11.46 1.98 -21.98
N GLN A 247 11.71 0.76 -22.46
CA GLN A 247 11.85 -0.42 -21.58
C GLN A 247 13.09 -0.32 -20.68
N GLU A 248 14.23 0.13 -21.22
CA GLU A 248 15.45 0.31 -20.42
C GLU A 248 15.26 1.45 -19.40
N ALA A 249 14.52 2.50 -19.76
CA ALA A 249 14.11 3.55 -18.84
C ALA A 249 13.31 2.97 -17.65
N ALA A 250 12.28 2.17 -17.94
CA ALA A 250 11.45 1.52 -16.92
C ALA A 250 12.26 0.60 -15.99
N ASP A 251 13.09 -0.28 -16.57
CA ASP A 251 13.94 -1.21 -15.81
C ASP A 251 14.93 -0.47 -14.90
N ARG A 252 15.56 0.61 -15.40
CA ARG A 252 16.50 1.45 -14.62
C ARG A 252 15.80 2.22 -13.51
N LEU A 253 14.60 2.77 -13.74
CA LEU A 253 13.80 3.46 -12.72
C LEU A 253 13.45 2.53 -11.56
N VAL A 254 12.89 1.36 -11.86
CA VAL A 254 12.53 0.34 -10.84
C VAL A 254 13.76 -0.18 -10.12
N THR A 255 14.88 -0.38 -10.82
CA THR A 255 16.16 -0.76 -10.21
C THR A 255 16.65 0.32 -9.24
N ALA A 256 16.63 1.60 -9.64
CA ALA A 256 17.09 2.70 -8.80
C ALA A 256 16.26 2.84 -7.51
N ALA A 257 14.92 2.78 -7.60
CA ALA A 257 14.03 2.82 -6.43
C ALA A 257 14.21 1.61 -5.49
N ASN A 258 14.40 0.40 -6.02
CA ASN A 258 14.75 -0.77 -5.21
C ASN A 258 16.10 -0.60 -4.50
N HIS A 259 17.10 -0.06 -5.18
CA HIS A 259 18.43 0.20 -4.61
C HIS A 259 18.43 1.31 -3.54
N ALA A 260 17.53 2.29 -3.64
CA ALA A 260 17.35 3.35 -2.63
C ALA A 260 16.62 2.86 -1.36
N GLY A 261 15.91 1.73 -1.44
CA GLY A 261 15.33 1.05 -0.28
C GLY A 261 14.23 0.06 -0.62
N GLY A 262 13.46 0.32 -1.69
CA GLY A 262 12.32 -0.51 -2.10
C GLY A 262 11.32 -0.77 -0.96
N VAL A 263 10.95 0.27 -0.21
CA VAL A 263 10.05 0.11 0.95
C VAL A 263 8.62 -0.26 0.55
N ASP A 264 8.26 0.06 -0.70
CA ASP A 264 6.95 -0.21 -1.26
C ASP A 264 7.00 -0.95 -2.60
N ASN A 265 5.83 -1.27 -3.13
CA ASN A 265 5.65 -1.70 -4.51
C ASN A 265 6.04 -0.56 -5.47
N ILE A 266 6.65 -0.91 -6.61
CA ILE A 266 7.20 0.08 -7.54
C ILE A 266 6.75 -0.31 -8.95
N THR A 267 5.93 0.51 -9.57
CA THR A 267 5.42 0.29 -10.93
C THR A 267 5.58 1.54 -11.77
N VAL A 268 6.11 1.38 -12.98
CA VAL A 268 6.34 2.46 -13.94
C VAL A 268 5.93 2.05 -15.35
N VAL A 269 5.29 2.97 -16.07
CA VAL A 269 4.99 2.86 -17.50
C VAL A 269 5.60 4.08 -18.18
N VAL A 270 6.54 3.85 -19.10
CA VAL A 270 7.23 4.89 -19.89
C VAL A 270 6.74 4.82 -21.32
N LEU A 271 6.29 5.95 -21.87
CA LEU A 271 5.75 6.07 -23.22
C LEU A 271 6.59 7.08 -24.01
N ASP A 272 7.27 6.60 -25.06
CA ASP A 272 8.00 7.45 -26.00
C ASP A 272 7.06 7.90 -27.12
N VAL A 273 7.01 9.21 -27.35
CA VAL A 273 6.27 9.83 -28.45
C VAL A 273 7.17 9.93 -29.67
N LEU A 274 6.92 9.09 -30.65
CA LEU A 274 7.67 9.03 -31.90
C LEU A 274 6.85 9.66 -33.04
N PRO A 275 7.51 10.25 -34.05
CA PRO A 275 6.81 10.72 -35.24
C PRO A 275 6.12 9.54 -35.93
N ASP A 276 4.88 9.74 -36.36
CA ASP A 276 4.19 8.80 -37.25
C ASP A 276 4.49 9.18 -38.70
N ASP A 277 5.60 8.65 -39.23
CA ASP A 277 6.08 8.94 -40.59
C ASP A 277 5.18 8.39 -41.72
N GLY A 278 4.01 7.81 -41.40
CA GLY A 278 3.03 7.32 -42.36
C GLY A 278 3.52 6.16 -43.24
N ALA A 279 4.58 5.47 -42.81
CA ALA A 279 5.27 4.46 -43.58
C ALA A 279 4.88 3.03 -43.15
N ASP A 280 4.17 2.36 -44.06
CA ASP A 280 4.06 0.90 -44.22
C ASP A 280 2.94 0.14 -43.46
N GLU A 281 1.73 0.16 -44.03
CA GLU A 281 0.88 -1.05 -44.05
C GLU A 281 1.56 -2.15 -44.89
N GLY A 282 2.65 -2.76 -44.40
CA GLY A 282 3.49 -3.59 -45.27
C GLY A 282 4.26 -4.78 -44.68
N ALA A 283 4.31 -5.00 -43.36
CA ALA A 283 4.61 -6.33 -42.82
C ALA A 283 4.21 -6.55 -41.35
N ALA A 284 3.21 -7.40 -41.12
CA ALA A 284 3.10 -8.11 -39.85
C ALA A 284 4.21 -9.16 -39.74
N VAL A 285 5.43 -8.72 -39.36
CA VAL A 285 6.47 -9.64 -38.90
C VAL A 285 6.09 -10.14 -37.52
N VAL A 286 5.32 -11.23 -37.50
CA VAL A 286 5.04 -11.98 -36.27
C VAL A 286 6.35 -12.57 -35.77
N ALA A 287 7.02 -11.84 -34.88
CA ALA A 287 8.12 -12.37 -34.08
C ALA A 287 7.52 -13.34 -33.04
N PRO A 288 7.82 -14.65 -33.09
CA PRO A 288 7.37 -15.57 -32.06
C PRO A 288 8.04 -15.23 -30.72
N PRO A 289 7.39 -15.51 -29.57
CA PRO A 289 8.00 -15.27 -28.27
C PRO A 289 9.31 -16.05 -28.15
N ARG A 290 10.42 -15.35 -27.88
CA ARG A 290 11.73 -15.95 -27.66
C ARG A 290 11.72 -16.71 -26.32
N ALA A 291 11.30 -17.96 -26.37
CA ALA A 291 11.55 -18.92 -25.31
C ALA A 291 13.07 -19.01 -25.05
N ALA A 292 13.46 -19.06 -23.78
CA ALA A 292 14.86 -19.22 -23.40
C ALA A 292 15.37 -20.62 -23.78
N THR A 293 15.99 -20.75 -24.97
CA THR A 293 16.69 -21.96 -25.37
C THR A 293 18.14 -21.94 -24.90
N THR A 294 18.41 -22.79 -23.92
CA THR A 294 19.74 -23.33 -23.62
C THR A 294 20.45 -23.81 -24.90
N HIS A 295 21.60 -23.23 -25.21
CA HIS A 295 22.56 -23.82 -26.14
C HIS A 295 23.57 -24.67 -25.39
N ALA A 296 23.73 -25.93 -25.80
CA ALA A 296 24.79 -26.82 -25.34
C ALA A 296 25.20 -27.77 -26.47
N GLU A 297 26.45 -27.62 -26.93
CA GLU A 297 27.32 -28.59 -27.65
C GLU A 297 28.65 -27.80 -27.88
N GLN A 298 29.76 -28.08 -27.17
CA GLN A 298 30.78 -29.14 -27.43
C GLN A 298 31.51 -28.90 -28.78
N GLU A 299 32.84 -28.83 -28.93
CA GLU A 299 34.04 -29.26 -28.15
C GLU A 299 35.24 -28.26 -28.36
N ALA A 300 36.43 -28.35 -27.75
CA ALA A 300 36.89 -28.77 -26.40
C ALA A 300 38.43 -28.54 -26.27
N ASP A 301 38.93 -28.07 -25.11
CA ASP A 301 40.32 -28.31 -24.63
C ASP A 301 40.37 -28.16 -23.08
N GLY A 302 41.42 -28.69 -22.44
CA GLY A 302 41.47 -29.04 -21.01
C GLY A 302 41.84 -27.94 -19.99
N PRO A 303 42.31 -28.31 -18.79
CA PRO A 303 41.37 -28.41 -17.67
C PRO A 303 41.74 -27.58 -16.43
N ALA A 304 40.77 -26.84 -15.85
CA ALA A 304 40.87 -26.33 -14.48
C ALA A 304 39.52 -25.95 -13.83
N ARG A 305 39.47 -26.00 -12.49
CA ARG A 305 38.49 -25.35 -11.58
C ARG A 305 37.14 -26.04 -11.28
N THR A 306 37.18 -27.31 -10.88
CA THR A 306 36.17 -27.89 -9.98
C THR A 306 36.27 -27.30 -8.55
N ARG A 307 35.83 -26.04 -8.32
CA ARG A 307 35.91 -25.43 -6.96
C ARG A 307 34.74 -24.56 -6.48
N GLU A 308 33.78 -24.17 -7.31
CA GLU A 308 32.82 -23.12 -6.91
C GLU A 308 31.41 -23.60 -6.51
N ALA A 309 30.89 -24.67 -7.12
CA ALA A 309 29.56 -25.21 -6.79
C ALA A 309 29.40 -25.63 -5.31
N ARG A 310 30.45 -26.22 -4.72
CA ARG A 310 30.46 -26.61 -3.29
C ARG A 310 30.43 -25.40 -2.34
N ARG A 311 30.90 -24.22 -2.77
CA ARG A 311 31.06 -23.05 -1.89
C ARG A 311 29.75 -22.29 -1.63
N ARG A 312 28.79 -22.36 -2.56
CA ARG A 312 27.47 -21.69 -2.42
C ARG A 312 26.56 -22.43 -1.42
N TRP A 313 26.46 -23.76 -1.53
CA TRP A 313 25.73 -24.59 -0.57
C TRP A 313 26.32 -24.55 0.84
N TRP A 314 27.65 -24.52 1.00
CA TRP A 314 28.28 -24.36 2.32
C TRP A 314 27.99 -23.00 2.95
N ARG A 315 27.84 -21.91 2.18
CA ARG A 315 27.41 -20.60 2.73
C ARG A 315 25.97 -20.64 3.24
N VAL A 316 25.04 -21.25 2.49
CA VAL A 316 23.65 -21.43 2.92
C VAL A 316 23.57 -22.32 4.17
N ALA A 317 24.32 -23.42 4.22
CA ALA A 317 24.39 -24.30 5.39
C ALA A 317 25.00 -23.60 6.63
N ILE A 318 26.00 -22.73 6.46
CA ILE A 318 26.57 -21.92 7.55
C ILE A 318 25.54 -20.91 8.06
N ILE A 319 24.84 -20.18 7.18
CA ILE A 319 23.80 -19.21 7.59
C ILE A 319 22.67 -19.94 8.33
N LEU A 320 22.16 -21.06 7.80
CA LEU A 320 21.13 -21.86 8.45
C LEU A 320 21.62 -22.41 9.81
N GLY A 321 22.87 -22.85 9.89
CA GLY A 321 23.49 -23.28 11.15
C GLY A 321 23.60 -22.16 12.19
N ILE A 322 23.98 -20.95 11.78
CA ILE A 322 24.00 -19.75 12.65
C ILE A 322 22.59 -19.43 13.14
N VAL A 323 21.57 -19.48 12.28
CA VAL A 323 20.16 -19.26 12.67
C VAL A 323 19.68 -20.32 13.67
N VAL A 324 19.98 -21.59 13.44
CA VAL A 324 19.63 -22.68 14.38
C VAL A 324 20.35 -22.51 15.73
N VAL A 325 21.62 -22.11 15.73
CA VAL A 325 22.38 -21.81 16.96
C VAL A 325 21.83 -20.57 17.67
N ALA A 326 21.46 -19.51 16.94
CA ALA A 326 20.86 -18.30 17.50
C ALA A 326 19.48 -18.58 18.12
N LEU A 327 18.63 -19.38 17.45
CA LEU A 327 17.35 -19.83 17.99
C LEU A 327 17.54 -20.76 19.21
N GLY A 328 18.53 -21.67 19.17
CA GLY A 328 18.89 -22.50 20.30
C GLY A 328 19.41 -21.71 21.50
N ALA A 329 20.22 -20.67 21.26
CA ALA A 329 20.72 -19.74 22.27
C ALA A 329 19.61 -18.84 22.85
N ALA A 330 18.68 -18.37 22.02
CA ALA A 330 17.50 -17.63 22.46
C ALA A 330 16.57 -18.52 23.31
N PHE A 331 16.35 -19.78 22.89
CA PHE A 331 15.54 -20.75 23.62
C PHE A 331 16.18 -21.17 24.95
N THR A 332 17.50 -21.39 25.00
CA THR A 332 18.20 -21.66 26.26
C THR A 332 18.28 -20.43 27.16
N GLY A 333 18.49 -19.23 26.60
CA GLY A 333 18.41 -17.98 27.35
C GLY A 333 17.02 -17.74 27.96
N ALA A 334 15.96 -18.01 27.20
CA ALA A 334 14.58 -17.96 27.68
C ALA A 334 14.33 -19.00 28.79
N ARG A 335 14.79 -20.25 28.64
CA ARG A 335 14.75 -21.25 29.72
C ARG A 335 15.46 -20.78 30.98
N VAL A 336 16.71 -20.33 30.89
CA VAL A 336 17.48 -19.85 32.05
C VAL A 336 16.79 -18.67 32.75
N LEU A 337 16.10 -17.80 32.01
CA LEU A 337 15.32 -16.69 32.58
C LEU A 337 13.99 -17.13 33.25
N ILE A 338 13.46 -18.29 32.89
CA ILE A 338 12.25 -18.90 33.48
C ILE A 338 12.64 -19.75 34.69
N ASP A 339 13.67 -20.58 34.55
CA ASP A 339 14.20 -21.49 35.58
C ASP A 339 14.83 -20.75 36.78
N THR A 340 15.07 -19.43 36.67
CA THR A 340 15.58 -18.60 37.78
C THR A 340 14.51 -18.01 38.69
N ARG A 341 13.21 -18.15 38.35
CA ARG A 341 12.11 -17.58 39.14
C ARG A 341 11.51 -18.59 40.11
N TRP A 342 11.20 -18.12 41.31
CA TRP A 342 10.61 -18.90 42.39
C TRP A 342 9.26 -18.30 42.79
N TYR A 343 8.30 -19.14 43.17
CA TYR A 343 7.05 -18.66 43.76
C TYR A 343 6.52 -19.62 44.83
N VAL A 344 5.81 -19.06 45.81
CA VAL A 344 5.14 -19.83 46.87
C VAL A 344 3.65 -19.91 46.53
N GLY A 345 3.08 -21.12 46.54
CA GLY A 345 1.70 -21.38 46.18
C GLY A 345 1.08 -22.51 47.01
N VAL A 346 0.02 -23.14 46.49
CA VAL A 346 -0.72 -24.20 47.18
C VAL A 346 -0.73 -25.49 46.35
N ALA A 347 -0.18 -26.58 46.91
CA ALA A 347 -0.28 -27.94 46.37
C ALA A 347 -0.91 -28.84 47.44
N ASN A 348 -1.77 -29.78 47.05
CA ASN A 348 -2.33 -30.83 47.94
C ASN A 348 -2.88 -30.31 49.30
N GLY A 349 -3.45 -29.11 49.32
CA GLY A 349 -3.99 -28.47 50.53
C GLY A 349 -2.96 -27.86 51.49
N HIS A 350 -1.68 -27.81 51.10
CA HIS A 350 -0.56 -27.30 51.88
C HIS A 350 0.21 -26.20 51.13
N VAL A 351 0.99 -25.41 51.85
CA VAL A 351 1.88 -24.40 51.24
C VAL A 351 3.07 -25.10 50.60
N ALA A 352 3.36 -24.80 49.33
CA ALA A 352 4.43 -25.41 48.55
C ALA A 352 5.30 -24.38 47.81
N ILE A 353 6.55 -24.74 47.52
CA ILE A 353 7.50 -23.91 46.77
C ILE A 353 7.64 -24.46 45.34
N TYR A 354 7.47 -23.56 44.38
CA TYR A 354 7.56 -23.83 42.95
C TYR A 354 8.72 -23.06 42.32
N GLN A 355 9.26 -23.62 41.24
CA GLN A 355 10.23 -22.98 40.38
C GLN A 355 9.65 -22.89 38.96
N GLY A 356 9.67 -21.69 38.36
CA GLY A 356 9.03 -21.37 37.08
C GLY A 356 8.06 -20.19 37.16
N ILE A 357 7.15 -20.08 36.18
CA ILE A 357 6.14 -19.02 36.07
C ILE A 357 4.74 -19.64 36.16
N PRO A 358 3.80 -19.08 36.96
CA PRO A 358 2.41 -19.54 37.01
C PRO A 358 1.63 -19.05 35.77
N ALA A 359 1.89 -19.65 34.61
CA ALA A 359 1.19 -19.36 33.37
C ALA A 359 1.06 -20.61 32.48
N ASP A 360 -0.17 -20.91 32.05
CA ASP A 360 -0.43 -21.97 31.08
C ASP A 360 -0.23 -21.46 29.65
N VAL A 361 0.71 -22.05 28.93
CA VAL A 361 1.04 -21.68 27.54
C VAL A 361 0.98 -22.93 26.67
N PHE A 362 0.09 -22.92 25.68
CA PHE A 362 -0.17 -24.07 24.77
C PHE A 362 -0.44 -25.42 25.47
N GLY A 363 -1.05 -25.41 26.66
CA GLY A 363 -1.46 -26.63 27.38
C GLY A 363 -0.35 -27.38 28.11
N TYR A 364 0.83 -26.78 28.26
CA TYR A 364 1.91 -27.31 29.09
C TYR A 364 2.07 -26.47 30.37
N HIS A 365 1.98 -27.11 31.53
CA HIS A 365 2.33 -26.48 32.80
C HIS A 365 3.85 -26.27 32.88
N LEU A 366 4.27 -25.01 32.90
CA LEU A 366 5.69 -24.59 32.88
C LEU A 366 6.29 -24.42 34.28
N SER A 367 5.71 -25.09 35.28
CA SER A 367 6.21 -25.13 36.65
C SER A 367 6.33 -26.58 37.13
N HIS A 368 7.45 -26.88 37.78
CA HIS A 368 7.63 -28.14 38.50
C HIS A 368 7.66 -27.84 40.00
N VAL A 369 7.01 -28.70 40.79
CA VAL A 369 7.07 -28.63 42.25
C VAL A 369 8.46 -29.06 42.68
N VAL A 370 9.16 -28.20 43.43
CA VAL A 370 10.54 -28.47 43.89
C VAL A 370 10.56 -29.05 45.30
N GLU A 371 9.54 -28.77 46.09
CA GLU A 371 9.41 -29.25 47.47
C GLU A 371 7.93 -29.52 47.76
N GLU A 372 7.58 -30.81 47.95
CA GLU A 372 6.21 -31.28 47.70
C GLU A 372 5.22 -31.00 48.84
N GLU A 373 5.66 -31.02 50.10
CA GLU A 373 4.79 -30.77 51.26
C GLU A 373 5.53 -30.00 52.38
N THR A 374 4.95 -28.88 52.82
CA THR A 374 5.29 -28.26 54.12
C THR A 374 4.14 -28.49 55.11
N ASP A 375 4.45 -28.61 56.41
CA ASP A 375 3.47 -28.87 57.49
C ASP A 375 2.46 -27.71 57.76
N ILE A 376 2.22 -26.83 56.78
CA ILE A 376 1.36 -25.65 56.90
C ILE A 376 0.08 -25.86 56.07
N PRO A 377 -1.08 -26.09 56.70
CA PRO A 377 -2.35 -26.19 55.98
C PRO A 377 -2.67 -24.88 55.26
N ALA A 378 -2.94 -24.94 53.96
CA ALA A 378 -3.21 -23.75 53.14
C ALA A 378 -4.42 -22.96 53.68
N ALA A 379 -5.48 -23.66 54.10
CA ALA A 379 -6.66 -23.04 54.71
C ALA A 379 -6.35 -22.23 56.00
N ALA A 380 -5.30 -22.57 56.74
CA ALA A 380 -4.88 -21.80 57.92
C ALA A 380 -4.04 -20.57 57.54
N ALA A 381 -3.34 -20.59 56.40
CA ALA A 381 -2.65 -19.44 55.85
C ALA A 381 -3.62 -18.46 55.18
N GLU A 382 -4.51 -18.94 54.31
CA GLU A 382 -5.49 -18.12 53.56
C GLU A 382 -6.54 -17.45 54.45
N ALA A 383 -6.77 -17.97 55.66
CA ALA A 383 -7.60 -17.31 56.68
C ALA A 383 -7.00 -15.98 57.20
N LEU A 384 -5.71 -15.70 56.93
CA LEU A 384 -5.09 -14.43 57.24
C LEU A 384 -5.27 -13.45 56.06
N PRO A 385 -5.75 -12.21 56.28
CA PRO A 385 -5.94 -11.22 55.20
C PRO A 385 -4.69 -10.88 54.39
N LEU A 386 -3.49 -11.18 54.92
CA LEU A 386 -2.20 -10.97 54.25
C LEU A 386 -1.87 -12.03 53.19
N TYR A 387 -2.56 -13.18 53.23
CA TYR A 387 -2.28 -14.37 52.42
C TYR A 387 -3.54 -14.96 51.75
N SER A 388 -4.65 -14.22 51.71
CA SER A 388 -5.90 -14.66 51.06
C SER A 388 -5.78 -14.88 49.53
N SER A 389 -4.66 -14.46 48.93
CA SER A 389 -4.31 -14.70 47.52
C SER A 389 -3.20 -15.75 47.34
N LEU A 390 -2.91 -16.60 48.33
CA LEU A 390 -1.84 -17.60 48.24
C LEU A 390 -2.02 -18.57 47.06
N ALA A 391 -3.27 -18.95 46.76
CA ALA A 391 -3.65 -19.74 45.58
C ALA A 391 -3.24 -19.10 44.23
N SER A 392 -3.03 -17.79 44.15
CA SER A 392 -2.60 -17.10 42.92
C SER A 392 -1.07 -17.06 42.73
N GLY A 393 -0.31 -17.55 43.71
CA GLY A 393 1.15 -17.56 43.70
C GLY A 393 1.78 -16.22 44.14
N ILE A 394 2.70 -16.29 45.10
CA ILE A 394 3.52 -15.14 45.53
C ILE A 394 4.93 -15.33 44.96
N ASN A 395 5.29 -14.50 43.96
CA ASN A 395 6.64 -14.48 43.39
C ASN A 395 7.68 -14.04 44.43
N VAL A 396 8.86 -14.67 44.38
CA VAL A 396 10.02 -14.37 45.21
C VAL A 396 11.31 -14.52 44.40
N ASP A 397 12.30 -13.67 44.66
CA ASP A 397 13.47 -13.52 43.79
C ASP A 397 14.54 -14.62 43.97
N SER A 398 14.45 -15.42 45.05
CA SER A 398 15.35 -16.56 45.29
C SER A 398 14.70 -17.66 46.14
N ARG A 399 15.30 -18.86 46.14
CA ARG A 399 14.91 -19.96 47.04
C ARG A 399 15.03 -19.57 48.52
N ALA A 400 16.07 -18.83 48.90
CA ALA A 400 16.25 -18.38 50.29
C ALA A 400 15.13 -17.42 50.73
N ASP A 401 14.62 -16.60 49.80
CA ASP A 401 13.45 -15.75 50.04
C ASP A 401 12.16 -16.56 50.12
N ALA A 402 12.02 -17.63 49.31
CA ALA A 402 10.92 -18.58 49.42
C ALA A 402 10.87 -19.25 50.80
N ASP A 403 12.01 -19.79 51.27
CA ASP A 403 12.16 -20.41 52.57
C ASP A 403 11.84 -19.43 53.71
N ALA A 404 12.37 -18.19 53.62
CA ALA A 404 12.09 -17.12 54.57
C ALA A 404 10.61 -16.72 54.60
N ARG A 405 9.93 -16.74 53.45
CA ARG A 405 8.50 -16.44 53.29
C ARG A 405 7.62 -17.54 53.88
N VAL A 406 7.94 -18.81 53.61
CA VAL A 406 7.29 -19.97 54.24
C VAL A 406 7.42 -19.90 55.76
N GLU A 407 8.60 -19.57 56.28
CA GLU A 407 8.81 -19.50 57.72
C GLU A 407 8.17 -18.25 58.37
N GLN A 408 7.95 -17.18 57.61
CA GLN A 408 7.09 -16.07 58.04
C GLN A 408 5.63 -16.52 58.15
N ILE A 409 5.08 -17.15 57.12
CA ILE A 409 3.71 -17.71 57.13
C ILE A 409 3.56 -18.68 58.32
N ARG A 410 4.54 -19.56 58.56
CA ARG A 410 4.55 -20.49 59.69
C ARG A 410 4.48 -19.78 61.05
N ARG A 411 5.22 -18.67 61.23
CA ARG A 411 5.18 -17.87 62.46
C ARG A 411 3.83 -17.17 62.63
N ASP A 412 3.27 -16.60 61.57
CA ASP A 412 2.04 -15.82 61.64
C ASP A 412 0.81 -16.72 61.85
N VAL A 413 0.75 -17.89 61.20
CA VAL A 413 -0.26 -18.93 61.48
C VAL A 413 -0.16 -19.44 62.93
N ARG A 414 1.04 -19.73 63.43
CA ARG A 414 1.25 -20.13 64.85
C ARG A 414 0.88 -19.01 65.83
N LYS A 415 1.07 -17.74 65.47
CA LYS A 415 0.69 -16.58 66.28
C LYS A 415 -0.82 -16.41 66.33
N ALA A 416 -1.52 -16.55 65.20
CA ALA A 416 -2.98 -16.54 65.13
C ALA A 416 -3.60 -17.68 65.96
N ALA A 417 -3.08 -18.91 65.83
CA ALA A 417 -3.51 -20.06 66.62
C ALA A 417 -3.33 -19.88 68.15
N ARG A 418 -2.31 -19.12 68.57
CA ARG A 418 -2.07 -18.78 69.99
C ARG A 418 -2.88 -17.58 70.48
N GLY A 419 -3.30 -16.68 69.58
CA GLY A 419 -4.16 -15.54 69.92
C GLY A 419 -5.63 -15.94 70.16
N GLY A 420 -6.09 -17.03 69.53
CA GLY A 420 -7.48 -17.50 69.62
C GLY A 420 -7.89 -18.16 70.95
N THR A 421 -6.94 -18.51 71.83
CA THR A 421 -7.22 -19.24 73.09
C THR A 421 -7.21 -18.37 74.35
N GLY A 422 -7.08 -17.05 74.22
CA GLY A 422 -6.96 -16.10 75.35
C GLY A 422 -8.21 -15.27 75.67
N GLY A 423 -9.41 -15.76 75.36
CA GLY A 423 -10.61 -14.91 75.26
C GLY A 423 -11.95 -15.47 75.77
N HIS A 424 -11.97 -16.28 76.84
CA HIS A 424 -13.18 -16.50 77.65
C HIS A 424 -12.88 -17.12 79.03
N ALA A 425 -12.72 -16.27 80.05
CA ALA A 425 -13.08 -16.48 81.46
C ALA A 425 -12.79 -15.18 82.24
#